data_AF-T2INQ0-F1
#
_entry.id   AF-T2INQ0-F1
#
_cell.length_a   1.000
_cell.length_b   1.000
_cell.length_c   1.000
_cell.angle_alpha   90.00
_cell.angle_beta   90.00
_cell.angle_gamma   90.00
#
_symmetry.space_group_name_H-M   'P 1'
#
loop_
_entity.id
_entity.type
_entity.pdbx_description
1 polymer ?
#
loop_
_entity_poly.entity_id
_entity_poly.type
_entity_poly.pdbx_seq_one_letter_code
_entity_poly.pdbx_strand_id
1 'polypeptide(L)' 'MNITLSPEQEKFIQSQIARGNYQDVEQVIKEALTILEIINQENDQKRLEELRKK' A
#
# COMPACT_ATOMS: atom_id res chain seq x y z
N MET A 1 4.23 14.59 -7.37
CA MET A 1 2.80 14.80 -7.00
C MET A 1 2.80 15.22 -5.54
N ASN A 2 2.04 16.24 -5.14
CA ASN A 2 1.95 16.62 -3.73
C ASN A 2 0.74 15.91 -3.13
N ILE A 3 0.97 15.15 -2.07
CA ILE A 3 -0.04 14.42 -1.32
C ILE A 3 -0.08 14.95 0.10
N THR A 4 -1.29 15.17 0.62
CA THR A 4 -1.51 15.56 2.01
C THR A 4 -1.89 14.32 2.79
N LEU A 5 -1.14 14.04 3.85
CA LEU A 5 -1.39 12.92 4.75
C LEU A 5 -2.31 13.36 5.89
N SER A 6 -3.11 12.43 6.41
CA SER A 6 -3.80 12.66 7.68
C SER A 6 -2.80 12.60 8.85
N PRO A 7 -3.09 13.24 10.00
CA PRO A 7 -2.23 13.15 11.18
C PRO A 7 -1.94 11.70 11.61
N GLU A 8 -2.90 10.80 11.45
CA GLU A 8 -2.75 9.38 11.77
C GLU A 8 -1.79 8.68 10.80
N GLN A 9 -1.86 9.00 9.51
CA GLN A 9 -0.94 8.47 8.49
C GLN A 9 0.49 8.95 8.74
N GLU A 10 0.67 10.24 9.06
CA GLU A 10 1.99 10.79 9.40
C GLU A 10 2.58 10.10 10.63
N LYS A 11 1.78 9.94 11.69
CA LYS A 11 2.22 9.27 12.92
C LYS A 11 2.60 7.82 12.67
N PHE A 12 1.84 7.11 11.84
CA PHE A 12 2.16 5.74 11.45
C PHE A 12 3.50 5.68 10.71
N ILE A 13 3.68 6.48 9.66
CA ILE A 13 4.91 6.52 8.86
C ILE A 13 6.12 6.85 9.75
N GLN A 14 6.02 7.89 10.57
CA GLN A 14 7.10 8.28 11.50
C GLN A 14 7.45 7.15 12.45
N SER A 15 6.47 6.39 12.95
CA SER A 15 6.73 5.25 13.83
C SER A 15 7.46 4.11 13.12
N GLN A 16 7.23 3.89 11.82
CA GLN A 16 7.91 2.86 11.04
C GLN A 16 9.36 3.25 10.78
N ILE A 17 9.62 4.52 10.49
CA ILE A 17 10.97 5.07 10.31
C ILE A 17 11.74 5.04 11.64
N ALA A 18 11.11 5.46 12.74
CA ALA A 18 11.73 5.47 14.07
C ALA A 18 12.12 4.06 14.56
N ARG A 19 11.40 3.03 14.11
CA ARG A 19 11.74 1.62 14.37
C ARG A 19 12.90 1.11 13.51
N GLY A 20 13.33 1.87 12.51
CA GLY A 20 14.34 1.45 11.54
C GLY A 20 13.82 0.49 10.48
N ASN A 21 12.50 0.32 10.35
CA ASN A 21 11.91 -0.56 9.35
C ASN A 21 12.07 0.00 7.93
N TYR A 22 12.15 1.33 7.81
CA TYR A 22 12.31 2.06 6.55
C TYR A 22 13.23 3.26 6.77
N GLN A 23 13.98 3.64 5.73
CA GLN A 23 14.92 4.78 5.80
C GLN A 23 14.21 6.14 5.72
N ASP A 24 13.11 6.21 4.98
CA ASP A 24 12.39 7.45 4.71
C ASP A 24 10.90 7.19 4.42
N VAL A 25 10.17 8.29 4.24
CA VAL A 25 8.74 8.28 3.92
C VAL A 25 8.46 7.64 2.56
N GLU A 26 9.36 7.82 1.60
CA GLU A 26 9.18 7.34 0.23
C GLU A 26 9.20 5.81 0.17
N GLN A 27 10.08 5.15 0.93
CA GLN A 27 10.09 3.70 1.06
C GLN A 27 8.79 3.15 1.64
N VAL A 28 8.25 3.79 2.67
CA VAL A 28 6.96 3.37 3.27
C VAL A 28 5.82 3.48 2.26
N ILE A 29 5.78 4.59 1.52
CA ILE A 29 4.74 4.82 0.50
C ILE A 29 4.90 3.81 -0.65
N LYS A 30 6.12 3.55 -1.10
CA LYS A 30 6.40 2.57 -2.15
C LYS A 30 5.92 1.18 -1.78
N GLU A 31 6.21 0.73 -0.56
CA GLU A 31 5.74 -0.55 -0.02
C GLU A 31 4.21 -0.61 -0.02
N ALA A 32 3.55 0.42 0.52
CA ALA A 32 2.09 0.49 0.59
C ALA A 32 1.43 0.42 -0.81
N LEU A 33 1.99 1.11 -1.80
CA LEU A 33 1.50 1.07 -3.18
C LEU A 33 1.74 -0.29 -3.85
N THR A 34 2.88 -0.93 -3.57
CA THR A 34 3.19 -2.27 -4.08
C THR A 34 2.19 -3.29 -3.55
N ILE A 35 1.88 -3.24 -2.25
CA ILE A 35 0.87 -4.11 -1.62
C ILE A 35 -0.51 -3.87 -2.25
N LEU A 36 -0.88 -2.61 -2.48
CA LEU A 36 -2.16 -2.27 -3.12
C LEU A 36 -2.26 -2.85 -4.54
N GLU A 37 -1.17 -2.77 -5.32
CA GLU A 37 -1.12 -3.34 -6.66
C GLU A 37 -1.31 -4.85 -6.64
N ILE A 38 -0.63 -5.57 -5.75
CA ILE A 38 -0.77 -7.02 -5.59
C ILE A 38 -2.22 -7.39 -5.26
N ILE A 39 -2.83 -6.72 -4.29
CA ILE A 39 -4.21 -6.96 -3.89
C ILE A 39 -5.17 -6.74 -5.06
N ASN A 40 -4.96 -5.68 -5.85
CA ASN A 40 -5.79 -5.40 -7.01
C ASN A 40 -5.66 -6.49 -8.07
N GLN A 41 -4.43 -6.93 -8.37
CA GLN A 41 -4.18 -8.02 -9.31
C GLN A 41 -4.86 -9.33 -8.88
N GLU A 42 -4.75 -9.70 -7.60
CA GLU A 42 -5.41 -10.89 -7.06
C GLU A 42 -6.94 -10.80 -7.14
N ASN A 43 -7.51 -9.62 -6.83
CA ASN A 43 -8.95 -9.41 -6.90
C ASN A 43 -9.46 -9.49 -8.33
N ASP A 44 -8.72 -8.96 -9.29
CA ASP A 44 -9.09 -9.02 -10.71
C ASP A 44 -9.00 -10.43 -11.26
N GLN A 45 -8.00 -11.20 -10.85
CA GLN A 45 -7.92 -12.64 -11.17
C GLN A 45 -9.12 -13.41 -10.61
N LYS A 46 -9.45 -13.20 -9.33
CA LYS A 46 -10.62 -13.85 -8.70
C LYS A 46 -11.92 -13.52 -9.44
N ARG A 47 -12.14 -12.26 -9.78
CA ARG A 47 -13.32 -11.83 -10.57
C ARG A 47 -13.37 -12.51 -11.93
N LEU A 48 -12.23 -12.63 -12.62
CA LEU A 48 -12.16 -13.30 -13.91
C LEU A 48 -12.50 -14.79 -13.81
N GLU A 49 -12.01 -15.46 -12.77
CA GLU A 49 -12.34 -16.86 -12.51
C GLU A 49 -13.83 -17.06 -12.20
N GLU A 50 -14.44 -16.18 -11.42
CA GLU A 50 -15.88 -16.21 -11.13
C GLU A 50 -16.72 -16.02 -12.40
N LEU A 51 -16.32 -15.10 -13.28
CA LEU A 51 -16.97 -14.87 -14.57
C LEU A 51 -16.85 -16.07 -15.51
N ARG A 52 -15.71 -16.79 -15.51
CA ARG A 52 -15.51 -18.00 -16.32
C ARG A 52 -16.33 -19.21 -15.83
N LYS A 53 -16.78 -19.19 -14.57
CA LYS A 53 -17.58 -20.26 -13.96
C LYS A 53 -19.09 -20.05 -14.12
N LYS A 54 -19.53 -18.89 -14.60
CA LYS A 54 -20.94 -18.58 -14.95
C LYS A 54 -21.19 -18.85 -16.42
#